data_AF-A0A8T5L2Q8-F1
#
_entry.id   AF-A0A8T5L2Q8-F1
#
_cell.length_a   1.000
_cell.length_b   1.000
_cell.length_c   1.000
_cell.angle_alpha   90.00
_cell.angle_beta   90.00
_cell.angle_gamma   90.00
#
_symmetry.space_group_name_H-M   'P 1'
#
loop_
_entity.id
_entity.type
_entity.pdbx_description
1 polymer ?
#
loop_
_entity_poly.entity_id
_entity_poly.type
_entity_poly.pdbx_seq_one_letter_code
_entity_poly.pdbx_strand_id
1 'polypeptide(L)'
;MPDEIDELGQFDSAWREAKNETFSAIKEIQKSVPRYLYADRVSATETDTKLCNRALSLFRHGETILFNVQHLLFELQIKHPFGDAVGSLKDDLLHFLNRIESRQCRFRPLKAGLLVKLIKHDREFLAQAEGIENRADDLFTKLVHKLKADFAEKDPTLFYEAQKELDQLRVLLQDTVVTFKEREKLCNLEPVSVEEIYNKLRKEIREQL
;
A
#
# COMPACT_ATOMS: atom_id res chain seq x y z
N MET A 1 6.15 -26.21 32.32
CA MET A 1 5.89 -25.64 30.98
C MET A 1 4.68 -26.32 30.33
N PRO A 2 3.43 -26.02 30.77
CA PRO A 2 2.21 -26.49 30.08
C PRO A 2 1.57 -25.41 29.18
N ASP A 3 1.94 -24.13 29.34
CA ASP A 3 1.19 -23.00 28.78
C ASP A 3 1.45 -22.74 27.28
N GLU A 4 2.62 -23.10 26.74
CA GLU A 4 2.95 -22.82 25.32
C GLU A 4 2.20 -23.72 24.33
N ILE A 5 1.83 -24.95 24.73
CA ILE A 5 1.13 -25.91 23.84
C ILE A 5 -0.36 -25.56 23.74
N ASP A 6 -0.96 -25.07 24.82
CA ASP A 6 -2.38 -24.69 24.87
C ASP A 6 -2.63 -23.38 24.10
N GLU A 7 -1.67 -22.45 24.14
CA GLU A 7 -1.71 -21.23 23.33
C GLU A 7 -1.62 -21.52 21.83
N LEU A 8 -0.68 -22.36 21.39
CA LEU A 8 -0.52 -22.75 19.97
C LEU A 8 -1.77 -23.46 19.40
N GLY A 9 -2.43 -24.31 20.19
CA GLY A 9 -3.65 -25.00 19.80
C GLY A 9 -4.86 -24.08 19.61
N GLN A 10 -4.98 -23.04 20.45
CA GLN A 10 -6.06 -22.06 20.34
C GLN A 10 -5.88 -21.10 19.16
N PHE A 11 -4.64 -20.79 18.76
CA PHE A 11 -4.36 -19.90 17.62
C PHE A 11 -4.66 -20.54 16.27
N ASP A 12 -4.25 -21.80 16.08
CA ASP A 12 -4.58 -22.52 14.86
C ASP A 12 -6.11 -22.69 14.74
N SER A 13 -6.82 -22.90 15.85
CA SER A 13 -8.29 -22.92 15.87
C SER A 13 -8.90 -21.58 15.41
N ALA A 14 -8.43 -20.45 15.95
CA ALA A 14 -8.92 -19.12 15.58
C ALA A 14 -8.66 -18.78 14.11
N TRP A 15 -7.49 -19.17 13.58
CA TRP A 15 -7.17 -19.01 12.16
C TRP A 15 -8.07 -19.86 11.27
N ARG A 16 -8.29 -21.13 11.60
CA ARG A 16 -9.19 -22.02 10.83
C ARG A 16 -10.61 -21.46 10.76
N GLU A 17 -11.13 -20.97 11.88
CA GLU A 17 -12.44 -20.32 11.95
C GLU A 17 -12.51 -19.10 11.02
N ALA A 18 -11.57 -18.15 11.17
CA ALA A 18 -11.51 -16.96 10.34
C ALA A 18 -11.33 -17.29 8.84
N LYS A 19 -10.52 -18.31 8.53
CA LYS A 19 -10.27 -18.79 7.16
C LYS A 19 -11.54 -19.33 6.51
N ASN A 20 -12.38 -20.04 7.27
CA ASN A 20 -13.64 -20.56 6.75
C ASN A 20 -14.60 -19.41 6.39
N GLU A 21 -14.68 -18.38 7.23
CA GLU A 21 -15.53 -17.21 7.00
C GLU A 21 -15.04 -16.30 5.86
N THR A 22 -13.73 -16.23 5.64
CA THR A 22 -13.09 -15.29 4.70
C THR A 22 -12.40 -15.99 3.52
N PHE A 23 -12.82 -17.21 3.21
CA PHE A 23 -12.17 -18.06 2.22
C PHE A 23 -12.01 -17.40 0.84
N SER A 24 -13.03 -16.66 0.37
CA SER A 24 -12.98 -15.92 -0.89
C SER A 24 -11.94 -14.79 -0.86
N ALA A 25 -11.93 -14.00 0.22
CA ALA A 25 -10.95 -12.93 0.41
C ALA A 25 -9.51 -13.47 0.44
N ILE A 26 -9.28 -14.58 1.15
CA ILE A 26 -7.97 -15.24 1.18
C ILE A 26 -7.54 -15.69 -0.22
N LYS A 27 -8.44 -16.32 -0.99
CA LYS A 27 -8.13 -16.73 -2.36
C LYS A 27 -7.75 -15.57 -3.26
N GLU A 28 -8.40 -14.43 -3.11
CA GLU A 28 -8.06 -13.21 -3.86
C GLU A 28 -6.69 -12.68 -3.45
N ILE A 29 -6.45 -12.52 -2.15
CA ILE A 29 -5.15 -12.06 -1.63
C ILE A 29 -4.02 -12.99 -2.10
N GLN A 30 -4.25 -14.30 -2.12
CA GLN A 30 -3.25 -15.30 -2.53
C GLN A 30 -2.81 -15.20 -4.00
N LYS A 31 -3.56 -14.50 -4.86
CA LYS A 31 -3.12 -14.20 -6.23
C LYS A 31 -1.89 -13.28 -6.24
N SER A 32 -1.80 -12.38 -5.26
CA SER A 32 -0.75 -11.36 -5.16
C SER A 32 0.22 -11.62 -3.99
N VAL A 33 -0.22 -12.35 -2.96
CA VAL A 33 0.54 -12.70 -1.75
C VAL A 33 0.49 -14.22 -1.53
N PRO A 34 1.35 -15.01 -2.21
CA PRO A 34 1.35 -16.45 -2.08
C PRO A 34 1.64 -16.93 -0.65
N ARG A 35 0.94 -17.99 -0.24
CA ARG A 35 1.02 -18.57 1.13
C ARG A 35 0.55 -17.62 2.24
N TYR A 36 -0.38 -16.72 1.93
CA TYR A 36 -1.04 -15.87 2.94
C TYR A 36 -1.61 -16.69 4.11
N LEU A 37 -1.11 -16.44 5.33
CA LEU A 37 -1.34 -17.25 6.52
C LEU A 37 -1.02 -16.51 7.83
N TYR A 38 -1.95 -16.50 8.79
CA TYR A 38 -1.73 -15.97 10.15
C TYR A 38 -1.88 -17.04 11.26
N ALA A 39 -1.62 -18.31 10.96
CA ALA A 39 -1.79 -19.42 11.91
C ALA A 39 -0.74 -19.43 13.04
N ASP A 40 0.43 -18.85 12.79
CA ASP A 40 1.54 -18.81 13.73
C ASP A 40 2.39 -17.55 13.53
N ARG A 41 3.34 -17.33 14.45
CA ARG A 41 4.22 -16.15 14.45
C ARG A 41 5.04 -16.00 13.17
N VAL A 42 5.62 -17.09 12.68
CA VAL A 42 6.50 -17.07 11.51
C VAL A 42 5.67 -16.74 10.27
N SER A 43 4.56 -17.46 10.08
CA SER A 43 3.65 -17.25 8.97
C SER A 43 3.05 -15.85 8.96
N ALA A 44 2.65 -15.32 10.12
CA ALA A 44 2.11 -13.97 10.25
C ALA A 44 3.13 -12.88 9.87
N THR A 45 4.37 -13.03 10.33
CA THR A 45 5.45 -12.08 10.02
C THR A 45 5.81 -12.12 8.53
N GLU A 46 5.89 -13.33 7.95
CA GLU A 46 6.15 -13.51 6.52
C GLU A 46 5.02 -12.96 5.66
N THR A 47 3.76 -13.21 6.04
CA THR A 47 2.56 -12.71 5.37
C THR A 47 2.53 -11.18 5.38
N ASP A 48 2.76 -10.56 6.55
CA ASP A 48 2.83 -9.11 6.69
C ASP A 48 3.91 -8.50 5.79
N THR A 49 5.11 -9.08 5.81
CA THR A 49 6.24 -8.63 4.99
C THR A 49 5.89 -8.67 3.50
N LYS A 50 5.34 -9.78 3.01
CA LYS A 50 4.97 -9.93 1.59
C LYS A 50 3.87 -8.97 1.18
N LEU A 51 2.85 -8.79 2.03
CA LEU A 51 1.73 -7.91 1.76
C LEU A 51 2.17 -6.45 1.71
N CYS A 52 2.96 -6.00 2.69
CA CYS A 52 3.55 -4.67 2.70
C CYS A 52 4.45 -4.46 1.48
N ASN A 53 5.33 -5.41 1.14
CA ASN A 53 6.18 -5.31 -0.04
C ASN A 53 5.38 -5.22 -1.36
N ARG A 54 4.28 -5.98 -1.48
CA ARG A 54 3.40 -5.91 -2.65
C ARG A 54 2.74 -4.53 -2.75
N ALA A 55 2.17 -4.03 -1.66
CA ALA A 55 1.55 -2.72 -1.64
C ALA A 55 2.57 -1.59 -1.94
N LEU A 56 3.76 -1.65 -1.33
CA LEU A 56 4.86 -0.72 -1.59
C LEU A 56 5.25 -0.69 -3.06
N SER A 57 5.34 -1.85 -3.73
CA SER A 57 5.64 -1.91 -5.17
C SER A 57 4.60 -1.16 -6.01
N LEU A 58 3.31 -1.32 -5.69
CA LEU A 58 2.21 -0.67 -6.42
C LEU A 58 2.22 0.85 -6.19
N PHE A 59 2.34 1.27 -4.93
CA PHE A 59 2.41 2.69 -4.58
C PHE A 59 3.63 3.39 -5.17
N ARG A 60 4.81 2.75 -5.18
CA ARG A 60 6.02 3.31 -5.81
C ARG A 60 5.83 3.49 -7.32
N HIS A 61 5.13 2.58 -7.98
CA HIS A 61 4.81 2.76 -9.40
C HIS A 61 3.84 3.94 -9.59
N GLY A 62 2.78 4.05 -8.79
CA GLY A 62 1.90 5.21 -8.79
C GLY A 62 2.63 6.54 -8.53
N GLU A 63 3.57 6.57 -7.58
CA GLU A 63 4.41 7.74 -7.27
C GLU A 63 5.29 8.14 -8.46
N THR A 64 5.90 7.17 -9.13
CA THR A 64 6.69 7.39 -10.36
C THR A 64 5.82 7.98 -11.47
N ILE A 65 4.58 7.54 -11.61
CA ILE A 65 3.65 8.09 -12.62
C ILE A 65 3.29 9.54 -12.29
N LEU A 66 3.00 9.87 -11.02
CA LEU A 66 2.74 11.25 -10.60
C LEU A 66 3.96 12.16 -10.82
N PHE A 67 5.17 11.65 -10.57
CA PHE A 67 6.42 12.35 -10.91
C PHE A 67 6.52 12.63 -12.41
N ASN A 68 6.21 11.64 -13.26
CA ASN A 68 6.23 11.81 -14.72
C ASN A 68 5.19 12.84 -15.19
N VAL A 69 4.00 12.87 -14.58
CA VAL A 69 2.99 13.92 -14.85
C VAL A 69 3.56 15.29 -14.51
N GLN A 70 4.16 15.46 -13.34
CA GLN A 70 4.75 16.73 -12.91
C GLN A 70 5.88 17.17 -13.85
N HIS A 71 6.76 16.25 -14.24
CA HIS A 71 7.84 16.50 -15.18
C HIS A 71 7.33 16.94 -16.55
N LEU A 72 6.31 16.26 -17.08
CA LEU A 72 5.68 16.60 -18.35
C LEU A 72 5.10 18.02 -18.34
N LEU A 73 4.39 18.41 -17.27
CA LEU A 73 3.84 19.76 -17.14
C LEU A 73 4.95 20.82 -17.10
N PHE A 74 6.06 20.52 -16.44
CA PHE A 74 7.23 21.39 -16.37
C PHE A 74 7.90 21.55 -17.74
N GLU A 75 8.17 20.44 -18.45
CA GLU A 75 8.78 20.46 -19.78
C GLU A 75 7.95 21.24 -20.79
N LEU A 76 6.62 21.13 -20.69
CA LEU A 76 5.68 21.89 -21.52
C LEU A 76 5.48 23.35 -21.06
N GLN A 77 6.18 23.77 -20.00
CA GLN A 77 6.09 25.11 -19.40
C GLN A 77 4.66 25.51 -19.01
N ILE A 78 3.83 24.53 -18.64
CA ILE A 78 2.44 24.75 -18.27
C ILE A 78 2.41 25.28 -16.83
N LYS A 79 2.24 26.59 -16.70
CA LYS A 79 2.03 27.26 -15.40
C LYS A 79 0.57 27.18 -15.00
N HIS A 80 0.15 26.02 -14.49
CA HIS A 80 -1.22 25.77 -14.03
C HIS A 80 -1.22 25.21 -12.59
N PRO A 81 -2.15 25.63 -11.70
CA PRO A 81 -2.22 25.14 -10.31
C PRO A 81 -2.34 23.61 -10.17
N PHE A 82 -2.78 22.94 -11.23
CA PHE A 82 -2.82 21.48 -11.30
C PHE A 82 -1.45 20.83 -11.05
N GLY A 83 -0.35 21.44 -11.53
CA GLY A 83 1.00 20.92 -11.30
C GLY A 83 1.37 20.88 -9.82
N ASP A 84 1.03 21.93 -9.07
CA ASP A 84 1.25 22.00 -7.62
C ASP A 84 0.37 20.98 -6.88
N ALA A 85 -0.87 20.78 -7.34
CA ALA A 85 -1.78 19.78 -6.76
C ALA A 85 -1.26 18.34 -6.96
N VAL A 86 -0.68 18.03 -8.13
CA VAL A 86 -0.02 16.75 -8.40
C VAL A 86 1.19 16.57 -7.49
N GLY A 87 2.04 17.59 -7.37
CA GLY A 87 3.20 17.58 -6.47
C GLY A 87 2.82 17.30 -5.02
N SER A 88 1.79 17.96 -4.50
CA SER A 88 1.28 17.72 -3.15
C SER A 88 0.79 16.28 -2.95
N LEU A 89 0.09 15.70 -3.92
CA LEU A 89 -0.41 14.33 -3.81
C LEU A 89 0.72 13.29 -3.88
N LYS A 90 1.73 13.54 -4.73
CA LYS A 90 2.95 12.73 -4.79
C LYS A 90 3.67 12.73 -3.44
N ASP A 91 3.79 13.90 -2.81
CA ASP A 91 4.43 14.02 -1.50
C ASP A 91 3.61 13.32 -0.41
N ASP A 92 2.28 13.46 -0.40
CA ASP A 92 1.40 12.71 0.52
C ASP A 92 1.58 11.18 0.37
N LEU A 93 1.65 10.69 -0.86
CA LEU A 93 1.90 9.28 -1.15
C LEU A 93 3.29 8.84 -0.66
N LEU A 94 4.32 9.65 -0.86
CA LEU A 94 5.67 9.38 -0.36
C LEU A 94 5.72 9.32 1.17
N HIS A 95 5.04 10.23 1.87
CA HIS A 95 4.94 10.18 3.34
C HIS A 95 4.25 8.89 3.81
N PHE A 96 3.23 8.44 3.09
CA PHE A 96 2.55 7.19 3.40
C PHE A 96 3.43 5.97 3.12
N LEU A 97 4.17 5.94 2.01
CA LEU A 97 5.16 4.91 1.70
C LEU A 97 6.18 4.75 2.82
N ASN A 98 6.77 5.86 3.28
CA ASN A 98 7.73 5.86 4.39
C ASN A 98 7.13 5.28 5.68
N ARG A 99 5.84 5.51 5.94
CA ARG A 99 5.14 4.91 7.08
C ARG A 99 5.06 3.39 6.94
N ILE A 100 4.76 2.87 5.75
CA ILE A 100 4.67 1.41 5.53
C ILE A 100 6.06 0.78 5.70
N GLU A 101 7.10 1.37 5.12
CA GLU A 101 8.47 0.85 5.15
C GLU A 101 9.08 0.83 6.56
N SER A 102 8.71 1.79 7.39
CA SER A 102 9.23 1.93 8.76
C SER A 102 8.46 1.11 9.80
N ARG A 103 7.66 0.12 9.37
CA ARG A 103 6.82 -0.69 10.24
C ARG A 103 7.11 -2.18 10.10
N GLN A 104 7.10 -2.88 11.23
CA GLN A 104 7.29 -4.32 11.28
C GLN A 104 6.27 -4.98 12.20
N CYS A 105 5.72 -6.11 11.77
CA CYS A 105 4.88 -6.97 12.59
C CYS A 105 5.66 -7.54 13.77
N ARG A 106 5.22 -7.20 14.99
CA ARG A 106 5.74 -7.81 16.22
C ARG A 106 5.02 -9.09 16.64
N PHE A 107 4.05 -9.51 15.84
CA PHE A 107 3.14 -10.63 16.10
C PHE A 107 2.42 -10.53 17.44
N ARG A 108 1.10 -10.52 17.37
CA ARG A 108 0.23 -10.72 18.52
C ARG A 108 -0.86 -11.69 18.12
N PRO A 109 -1.16 -12.69 18.95
CA PRO A 109 -2.26 -13.59 18.64
C PRO A 109 -3.61 -12.85 18.65
N LEU A 110 -4.43 -13.15 17.65
CA LEU A 110 -5.73 -12.52 17.44
C LEU A 110 -6.86 -13.56 17.56
N LYS A 111 -7.98 -13.13 18.14
CA LYS A 111 -9.23 -13.92 18.13
C LYS A 111 -9.79 -13.99 16.71
N ALA A 112 -10.58 -15.03 16.40
CA ALA A 112 -11.14 -15.26 15.06
C ALA A 112 -11.82 -14.01 14.45
N GLY A 113 -12.69 -13.34 15.21
CA GLY A 113 -13.35 -12.11 14.73
C GLY A 113 -12.41 -10.95 14.40
N LEU A 114 -11.24 -10.86 15.04
CA LEU A 114 -10.20 -9.87 14.70
C LEU A 114 -9.37 -10.30 13.49
N LEU A 115 -9.12 -11.60 13.33
CA LEU A 115 -8.50 -12.15 12.12
C LEU A 115 -9.38 -11.94 10.89
N VAL A 116 -10.69 -12.14 11.00
CA VAL A 116 -11.66 -11.85 9.93
C VAL A 116 -11.58 -10.38 9.50
N LYS A 117 -11.48 -9.46 10.47
CA LYS A 117 -11.28 -8.02 10.17
C LYS A 117 -9.94 -7.77 9.48
N LEU A 118 -8.85 -8.33 10.01
CA LEU A 118 -7.52 -8.20 9.41
C LEU A 118 -7.52 -8.67 7.95
N ILE A 119 -8.11 -9.83 7.67
CA ILE A 119 -8.17 -10.38 6.30
C ILE A 119 -8.96 -9.47 5.36
N LYS A 120 -10.04 -8.84 5.84
CA LYS A 120 -10.80 -7.87 5.05
C LYS A 120 -9.98 -6.61 4.77
N HIS A 121 -9.29 -6.07 5.77
CA HIS A 121 -8.41 -4.92 5.59
C HIS A 121 -7.22 -5.23 4.68
N ASP A 122 -6.63 -6.42 4.80
CA ASP A 122 -5.53 -6.88 3.94
C ASP A 122 -5.95 -6.91 2.47
N ARG A 123 -7.16 -7.41 2.19
CA ARG A 123 -7.75 -7.41 0.85
C ARG A 123 -8.03 -6.00 0.35
N GLU A 124 -8.70 -5.19 1.17
CA GLU A 124 -9.06 -3.81 0.82
C GLU A 124 -7.83 -2.96 0.56
N PHE A 125 -6.80 -3.07 1.40
CA PHE A 125 -5.55 -2.35 1.26
C PHE A 125 -4.81 -2.68 -0.04
N LEU A 126 -4.76 -3.96 -0.42
CA LEU A 126 -4.18 -4.36 -1.72
C LEU A 126 -5.00 -3.81 -2.89
N ALA A 127 -6.34 -3.89 -2.82
CA ALA A 127 -7.20 -3.36 -3.88
C ALA A 127 -7.10 -1.83 -4.02
N GLN A 128 -6.97 -1.12 -2.90
CA GLN A 128 -6.74 0.33 -2.88
C GLN A 128 -5.37 0.70 -3.46
N ALA A 129 -4.33 -0.09 -3.15
CA ALA A 129 -2.99 0.10 -3.72
C ALA A 129 -2.99 -0.06 -5.25
N GLU A 130 -3.64 -1.12 -5.76
CA GLU A 130 -3.86 -1.29 -7.20
C GLU A 130 -4.71 -0.16 -7.80
N GLY A 131 -5.72 0.30 -7.07
CA GLY A 131 -6.57 1.44 -7.47
C GLY A 131 -5.79 2.75 -7.61
N ILE A 132 -4.82 3.02 -6.72
CA ILE A 132 -3.96 4.20 -6.79
C ILE A 132 -3.05 4.16 -8.01
N GLU A 133 -2.41 3.01 -8.25
CA GLU A 133 -1.56 2.80 -9.43
C GLU A 133 -2.35 3.01 -10.73
N ASN A 134 -3.49 2.32 -10.88
CA ASN A 134 -4.32 2.41 -12.07
C ASN A 134 -4.84 3.82 -12.32
N ARG A 135 -5.27 4.53 -11.28
CA ARG A 135 -5.76 5.91 -11.42
C ARG A 135 -4.65 6.90 -11.75
N ALA A 136 -3.44 6.69 -11.23
CA ALA A 136 -2.28 7.49 -11.62
C ALA A 136 -1.97 7.28 -13.11
N ASP A 137 -2.02 6.04 -13.59
CA ASP A 137 -1.82 5.70 -15.00
C ASP A 137 -2.91 6.30 -15.91
N ASP A 138 -4.17 6.24 -15.50
CA ASP A 138 -5.30 6.88 -16.19
C ASP A 138 -5.10 8.40 -16.30
N LEU A 139 -4.64 9.04 -15.21
CA LEU A 139 -4.35 10.46 -15.19
C LEU A 139 -3.24 10.81 -16.19
N PHE A 140 -2.15 10.06 -16.18
CA PHE A 140 -1.03 10.24 -17.10
C PHE A 140 -1.47 10.05 -18.55
N THR A 141 -2.21 8.97 -18.84
CA THR A 141 -2.71 8.66 -20.19
C THR A 141 -3.63 9.76 -20.71
N LYS A 142 -4.58 10.24 -19.90
CA LYS A 142 -5.48 11.35 -20.26
C LYS A 142 -4.70 12.62 -20.59
N LEU A 143 -3.73 12.98 -19.74
CA LEU A 143 -2.90 14.16 -19.95
C LEU A 143 -2.05 14.02 -21.21
N VAL A 144 -1.34 12.90 -21.40
CA VAL A 144 -0.49 12.69 -22.58
C VAL A 144 -1.32 12.70 -23.87
N HIS A 145 -2.48 12.02 -23.89
CA HIS A 145 -3.30 11.94 -25.09
C HIS A 145 -3.88 13.31 -25.47
N LYS A 146 -4.41 14.05 -24.49
CA LYS A 146 -4.98 15.37 -24.72
C LYS A 146 -3.90 16.43 -24.99
N LEU A 147 -2.76 16.42 -24.30
CA LEU A 147 -1.64 17.33 -24.61
C LEU A 147 -1.05 17.11 -26.01
N LYS A 148 -1.08 15.87 -26.53
CA LYS A 148 -0.71 15.57 -27.93
C LYS A 148 -1.76 16.09 -28.93
N ALA A 149 -3.05 16.08 -28.57
CA ALA A 149 -4.13 16.59 -29.40
C ALA A 149 -4.23 18.12 -29.37
N ASP A 150 -4.00 18.73 -28.20
CA ASP A 150 -4.25 20.15 -27.87
C ASP A 150 -3.06 21.08 -28.16
N PHE A 151 -1.97 20.57 -28.74
CA PHE A 151 -1.03 21.44 -29.47
C PHE A 151 -1.71 22.18 -30.64
N ALA A 152 -2.92 21.75 -31.03
CA ALA A 152 -3.75 22.41 -32.04
C ALA A 152 -4.73 23.46 -31.46
N GLU A 153 -5.37 23.22 -30.30
CA GLU A 153 -6.33 24.16 -29.68
C GLU A 153 -6.29 24.04 -28.15
N LYS A 154 -6.18 25.18 -27.45
CA LYS A 154 -6.13 25.24 -25.97
C LYS A 154 -7.50 24.89 -25.38
N ASP A 155 -7.78 23.61 -25.15
CA ASP A 155 -9.02 23.17 -24.50
C ASP A 155 -8.94 23.36 -22.96
N PRO A 156 -9.73 24.28 -22.37
CA PRO A 156 -9.77 24.47 -20.92
C PRO A 156 -10.37 23.29 -20.15
N THR A 157 -11.05 22.34 -20.80
CA THR A 157 -11.68 21.19 -20.12
C THR A 157 -10.69 20.10 -19.72
N LEU A 158 -9.50 20.05 -20.34
CA LEU A 158 -8.43 19.11 -20.03
C LEU A 158 -8.08 19.10 -18.53
N PHE A 159 -7.72 20.26 -17.98
CA PHE A 159 -7.30 20.35 -16.59
C PHE A 159 -8.44 20.17 -15.61
N TYR A 160 -9.68 20.47 -16.01
CA TYR A 160 -10.85 20.20 -15.18
C TYR A 160 -11.06 18.70 -14.98
N GLU A 161 -11.01 17.91 -16.06
CA GLU A 161 -11.13 16.45 -15.97
C GLU A 161 -9.94 15.82 -15.24
N ALA A 162 -8.72 16.29 -15.52
CA ALA A 162 -7.51 15.83 -14.83
C ALA A 162 -7.58 16.14 -13.32
N GLN A 163 -8.08 17.31 -12.94
CA GLN A 163 -8.28 17.68 -11.54
C GLN A 163 -9.27 16.74 -10.85
N LYS A 164 -10.37 16.37 -11.52
CA LYS A 164 -11.35 15.42 -10.96
C LYS A 164 -10.73 14.06 -10.67
N GLU A 165 -9.88 13.55 -11.56
CA GLU A 165 -9.16 12.29 -11.33
C GLU A 165 -8.16 12.40 -10.16
N LEU A 166 -7.45 13.53 -10.09
CA LEU A 166 -6.52 13.81 -9.01
C LEU A 166 -7.22 13.86 -7.64
N ASP A 167 -8.39 14.51 -7.57
CA ASP A 167 -9.18 14.57 -6.34
C ASP A 167 -9.67 13.18 -5.91
N GLN A 168 -10.09 12.35 -6.88
CA GLN A 168 -10.46 10.96 -6.59
C GLN A 168 -9.27 10.13 -6.10
N LEU A 169 -8.08 10.34 -6.65
CA LEU A 169 -6.85 9.69 -6.19
C LEU A 169 -6.48 10.13 -4.77
N ARG A 170 -6.68 11.41 -4.45
CA ARG A 170 -6.48 11.95 -3.09
C ARG A 170 -7.44 11.32 -2.08
N VAL A 171 -8.73 11.21 -2.40
CA VAL A 171 -9.71 10.54 -1.54
C VAL A 171 -9.33 9.08 -1.34
N LEU A 172 -8.97 8.37 -2.42
CA LEU A 172 -8.54 6.98 -2.32
C LEU A 172 -7.30 6.82 -1.44
N LEU A 173 -6.31 7.71 -1.55
CA LEU A 173 -5.13 7.71 -0.67
C LEU A 173 -5.50 7.92 0.80
N GLN A 174 -6.43 8.83 1.09
CA GLN A 174 -6.91 9.06 2.46
C GLN A 174 -7.58 7.80 3.04
N ASP A 175 -8.46 7.16 2.27
CA ASP A 175 -9.11 5.91 2.67
C ASP A 175 -8.07 4.80 2.88
N THR A 176 -7.08 4.72 2.01
CA THR A 176 -5.97 3.75 2.12
C THR A 176 -5.16 3.94 3.39
N VAL A 177 -4.88 5.19 3.78
CA VAL A 177 -4.20 5.52 5.04
C VAL A 177 -5.03 5.08 6.23
N VAL A 178 -6.36 5.22 6.18
CA VAL A 178 -7.26 4.75 7.24
C VAL A 178 -7.22 3.22 7.34
N THR A 179 -7.42 2.50 6.23
CA THR A 179 -7.36 1.04 6.17
C THR A 179 -6.03 0.52 6.70
N PHE A 180 -4.91 1.14 6.32
CA PHE A 180 -3.59 0.76 6.83
C PHE A 180 -3.43 1.02 8.32
N LYS A 181 -3.94 2.14 8.87
CA LYS A 181 -3.90 2.41 10.32
C LYS A 181 -4.70 1.38 11.13
N GLU A 182 -5.81 0.89 10.60
CA GLU A 182 -6.59 -0.16 11.25
C GLU A 182 -5.85 -1.49 11.23
N ARG A 183 -5.25 -1.83 10.09
CA ARG A 183 -4.34 -2.97 9.93
C ARG A 183 -3.14 -2.89 10.88
N GLU A 184 -2.53 -1.71 11.00
CA GLU A 184 -1.38 -1.44 11.89
C GLU A 184 -1.68 -1.84 13.34
N LYS A 185 -2.88 -1.52 13.82
CA LYS A 185 -3.35 -1.89 15.16
C LYS A 185 -3.59 -3.39 15.30
N LEU A 186 -4.13 -4.04 14.27
CA LEU A 186 -4.44 -5.48 14.29
C LEU A 186 -3.16 -6.33 14.25
N CYS A 187 -2.19 -5.97 13.41
CA CYS A 187 -0.92 -6.69 13.28
C CYS A 187 0.10 -6.32 14.38
N ASN A 188 -0.21 -5.38 15.27
CA ASN A 188 0.73 -4.77 16.20
C ASN A 188 2.01 -4.33 15.47
N LEU A 189 1.85 -3.56 14.40
CA LEU A 189 2.98 -3.03 13.65
C LEU A 189 3.63 -1.92 14.45
N GLU A 190 4.91 -2.12 14.79
CA GLU A 190 5.68 -1.15 15.54
C GLU A 190 6.68 -0.44 14.62
N PRO A 191 7.05 0.82 14.94
CA PRO A 191 8.19 1.46 14.30
C PRO A 191 9.42 0.56 14.37
N VAL A 192 10.05 0.32 13.23
CA VAL A 192 11.38 -0.31 13.22
C VAL A 192 12.34 0.66 13.91
N SER A 193 13.08 0.18 14.91
CA SER A 193 14.05 1.04 15.60
C SER A 193 15.17 1.43 14.62
N VAL A 194 15.70 2.66 14.75
CA VAL A 194 16.84 3.13 13.95
C VAL A 194 18.03 2.19 14.08
N GLU A 195 18.17 1.57 15.25
CA GLU A 195 19.23 0.62 15.57
C GLU A 195 19.04 -0.73 14.84
N GLU A 196 17.81 -1.22 14.71
CA GLU A 196 17.49 -2.38 13.86
C GLU A 196 17.76 -2.10 12.37
N ILE A 197 17.40 -0.91 11.87
CA ILE A 197 17.70 -0.48 10.49
C ILE A 197 19.22 -0.46 10.25
N TYR A 198 19.97 0.17 11.18
CA TYR A 198 21.42 0.24 11.12
C TYR A 198 22.08 -1.15 11.12
N ASN A 199 21.61 -2.05 11.99
CA ASN A 199 22.12 -3.42 12.05
C ASN A 199 21.84 -4.21 10.78
N LYS A 200 20.67 -4.00 10.15
CA LYS A 200 20.30 -4.65 8.88
C LYS A 200 21.20 -4.17 7.73
N LEU A 201 21.37 -2.86 7.59
CA LEU A 201 22.30 -2.25 6.62
C LEU A 201 23.74 -2.74 6.82
N ARG A 202 24.20 -2.81 8.07
CA ARG A 202 25.55 -3.28 8.39
C ARG A 202 25.75 -4.76 8.03
N LYS A 203 24.71 -5.57 8.15
CA LYS A 203 24.72 -6.98 7.74
C LYS A 203 24.78 -7.11 6.21
N GLU A 204 23.95 -6.37 5.48
CA GLU A 204 23.94 -6.37 4.01
C GLU A 204 25.29 -5.92 3.43
N ILE A 205 25.92 -4.89 3.99
CA ILE A 205 27.27 -4.45 3.58
C ILE A 205 28.32 -5.54 3.81
N ARG A 206 28.23 -6.28 4.93
CA ARG A 206 29.16 -7.38 5.23
C ARG A 206 28.99 -8.60 4.33
N GLU A 207 27.79 -8.81 3.81
CA GLU A 207 27.50 -9.93 2.89
C GLU A 207 27.88 -9.61 1.43
N GLN A 208 28.16 -8.34 1.12
CA GLN A 208 28.61 -7.87 -0.19
C GLN A 208 30.15 -7.70 -0.30
N LEU A 209 30.88 -7.86 0.80
CA LEU A 209 32.34 -7.79 0.90
C LEU A 209 32.94 -9.18 1.08
#